data_AF-A0A964NU85-F1
#
_entry.id   AF-A0A964NU85-F1
#
_cell.length_a   1.000
_cell.length_b   1.000
_cell.length_c   1.000
_cell.angle_alpha   90.00
_cell.angle_beta   90.00
_cell.angle_gamma   90.00
#
_symmetry.space_group_name_H-M   'P 1'
#
loop_
_entity.id
_entity.type
_entity.pdbx_description
1 polymer ?
#
loop_
_entity_poly.entity_id
_entity_poly.type
_entity_poly.pdbx_seq_one_letter_code
_entity_poly.pdbx_strand_id
1 'polypeptide(L)'
;MIETDDYVSMMMNGTAWYNRPGPWPVMKLELNPRPQISGKIHSRGGLYAYPQHRKRGLAYAATRLMRSISLMDNIAWTVSQTSRAGVSKNLPIDVFGYTYCELAFTNARIPFAGKPVDVYFVTVSGAEMAAQLSGDIDWLRMRCNQDLSNIAAAWRGAQRHDQAVEPTRLTTVA
;
A
#
# COMPACT_ATOMS: atom_id res chain seq x y z
N MET A 1 3.14 23.78 -6.04
CA MET A 1 2.22 23.68 -4.89
C MET A 1 0.90 23.20 -5.48
N ILE A 2 0.28 22.15 -4.95
CA ILE A 2 -1.02 21.68 -5.43
C ILE A 2 -1.93 21.78 -4.22
N GLU A 3 -2.81 22.77 -4.21
CA GLU A 3 -3.91 22.84 -3.24
C GLU A 3 -4.95 21.77 -3.57
N THR A 4 -5.85 21.46 -2.63
CA THR A 4 -6.90 20.45 -2.87
C THR A 4 -7.72 20.77 -4.12
N ASP A 5 -7.98 22.05 -4.36
CA ASP A 5 -8.72 22.54 -5.53
C ASP A 5 -7.90 22.40 -6.83
N ASP A 6 -6.58 22.58 -6.78
CA ASP A 6 -5.70 22.33 -7.92
C ASP A 6 -5.68 20.85 -8.28
N TYR A 7 -5.61 19.96 -7.29
CA TYR A 7 -5.62 18.52 -7.53
C TYR A 7 -6.97 18.07 -8.11
N VAL A 8 -8.06 18.58 -7.57
CA VAL A 8 -9.42 18.36 -8.06
C VAL A 8 -9.53 18.84 -9.51
N SER A 9 -9.04 20.04 -9.81
CA SER A 9 -9.00 20.60 -11.17
C SER A 9 -8.19 19.73 -12.13
N MET A 10 -7.00 19.27 -11.71
CA MET A 10 -6.15 18.34 -12.48
C MET A 10 -6.84 17.00 -12.77
N MET A 11 -7.71 16.56 -11.87
CA MET A 11 -8.50 15.35 -12.06
C MET A 11 -9.70 15.59 -12.97
N MET A 12 -10.34 16.77 -12.95
CA MET A 12 -11.45 17.10 -13.86
C MET A 12 -11.00 17.22 -15.31
N ASN A 13 -9.87 17.88 -15.52
CA ASN A 13 -9.39 18.28 -16.84
C ASN A 13 -8.52 17.19 -17.52
N GLY A 14 -8.29 16.06 -16.86
CA GLY A 14 -7.46 15.00 -17.43
C GLY A 14 -5.95 15.18 -17.20
N THR A 15 -5.49 16.29 -16.61
CA THR A 15 -4.06 16.60 -16.50
C THR A 15 -3.34 15.77 -15.44
N ALA A 16 -4.07 15.15 -14.52
CA ALA A 16 -3.53 14.14 -13.61
C ALA A 16 -3.01 12.89 -14.36
N TRP A 17 -3.49 12.64 -15.59
CA TRP A 17 -3.07 11.51 -16.42
C TRP A 17 -2.24 11.93 -17.65
N TYR A 18 -2.34 13.19 -18.10
CA TYR A 18 -1.68 13.69 -19.30
C TYR A 18 -1.09 15.09 -19.13
N ASN A 19 0.12 15.33 -19.63
CA ASN A 19 0.66 16.70 -19.73
C ASN A 19 -0.12 17.56 -20.75
N ARG A 20 -0.85 16.94 -21.68
CA ARG A 20 -1.75 17.59 -22.64
C ARG A 20 -3.02 16.73 -22.81
N PRO A 21 -4.08 16.97 -22.02
CA PRO A 21 -5.35 16.28 -22.24
C PRO A 21 -5.86 16.63 -23.65
N GLY A 22 -6.27 15.61 -24.41
CA GLY A 22 -6.94 15.82 -25.70
C GLY A 22 -8.29 16.52 -25.56
N PRO A 23 -9.11 16.66 -26.62
CA PRO A 23 -10.40 17.36 -26.60
C PRO A 23 -11.50 16.57 -25.86
N TRP A 24 -11.14 15.86 -24.80
CA TRP A 24 -12.05 15.04 -24.00
C TRP A 24 -12.97 15.97 -23.20
N PRO A 25 -14.26 15.63 -23.05
CA PRO A 25 -15.16 16.41 -22.22
C PRO A 25 -14.63 16.46 -20.77
N VAL A 26 -14.60 17.67 -20.21
CA VAL A 26 -14.27 17.90 -18.79
C VAL A 26 -15.13 16.97 -17.95
N MET A 27 -14.50 16.17 -17.10
CA MET A 27 -15.22 15.26 -16.23
C MET A 27 -15.97 16.08 -15.18
N LYS A 28 -17.30 15.98 -15.18
CA LYS A 28 -18.13 16.61 -14.14
C LYS A 28 -17.82 15.93 -12.80
N LEU A 29 -17.33 16.73 -11.84
CA LEU A 29 -17.15 16.32 -10.46
C LEU A 29 -18.36 16.71 -9.64
N GLU A 30 -18.89 15.75 -8.90
CA GLU A 30 -19.74 16.02 -7.74
C GLU A 30 -18.96 15.56 -6.51
N LEU A 31 -18.32 16.51 -5.83
CA LEU A 31 -17.62 16.24 -4.58
C LEU A 31 -18.62 16.40 -3.44
N ASN A 32 -18.89 15.32 -2.71
CA ASN A 32 -19.55 15.44 -1.42
C ASN A 32 -18.70 16.29 -0.45
N PRO A 33 -19.30 16.96 0.55
CA PRO A 33 -18.54 17.70 1.56
C PRO A 33 -17.49 16.82 2.23
N ARG A 34 -16.22 17.18 2.08
CA ARG A 34 -15.06 16.36 2.50
C ARG A 34 -14.59 16.73 3.91
N PRO A 35 -13.88 15.85 4.62
CA PRO A 35 -12.88 16.33 5.57
C PRO A 35 -11.96 17.27 4.81
N GLN A 36 -11.68 18.44 5.39
CA GLN A 36 -10.95 19.51 4.72
C GLN A 36 -9.48 19.08 4.52
N ILE A 37 -9.21 18.36 3.42
CA ILE A 37 -7.85 18.04 2.98
C ILE A 37 -7.18 19.37 2.71
N SER A 38 -6.07 19.62 3.38
CA SER A 38 -5.34 20.88 3.31
C SER A 38 -3.85 20.62 3.57
N GLY A 39 -3.01 21.56 3.14
CA GLY A 39 -1.55 21.43 3.22
C GLY A 39 -0.93 20.71 2.02
N LYS A 40 0.29 20.20 2.19
CA LYS A 40 1.05 19.58 1.10
C LYS A 40 0.45 18.21 0.73
N ILE A 41 0.09 18.06 -0.54
CA ILE A 41 -0.49 16.83 -1.08
C ILE A 41 0.52 16.13 -2.00
N HIS A 42 0.65 14.82 -1.84
CA HIS A 42 1.33 13.94 -2.78
C HIS A 42 0.31 13.07 -3.53
N SER A 43 0.23 13.27 -4.84
CA SER A 43 -0.49 12.35 -5.74
C SER A 43 0.40 11.16 -6.06
N ARG A 44 0.05 9.99 -5.53
CA ARG A 44 0.84 8.75 -5.69
C ARG A 44 0.92 8.27 -7.14
N GLY A 45 -0.04 8.66 -7.98
CA GLY A 45 -0.24 8.04 -9.29
C GLY A 45 -0.63 6.55 -9.20
N GLY A 46 -0.35 5.80 -10.26
CA GLY A 46 -0.63 4.36 -10.34
C GLY A 46 0.59 3.51 -10.01
N LEU A 47 0.39 2.41 -9.29
CA LEU A 47 1.43 1.43 -9.02
C LEU A 47 1.26 0.22 -9.94
N TYR A 48 2.29 -0.07 -10.74
CA TYR A 48 2.28 -1.21 -11.66
C TYR A 48 3.37 -2.21 -11.28
N ALA A 49 2.97 -3.45 -11.04
CA ALA A 49 3.90 -4.58 -10.92
C ALA A 49 3.83 -5.44 -12.19
N TYR A 50 4.99 -5.70 -12.78
CA TYR A 50 5.12 -6.63 -13.91
C TYR A 50 4.52 -7.98 -13.56
N PRO A 51 3.83 -8.66 -14.51
CA PRO A 51 3.10 -9.90 -14.25
C PRO A 51 3.91 -10.96 -13.49
N GLN A 52 5.17 -11.19 -13.85
CA GLN A 52 6.05 -12.18 -13.22
C GLN A 52 6.41 -11.88 -11.75
N HIS A 53 6.16 -10.67 -11.28
CA HIS A 53 6.47 -10.22 -9.91
C HIS A 53 5.22 -9.92 -9.07
N ARG A 54 4.02 -10.15 -9.61
CA ARG A 54 2.77 -10.00 -8.87
C ARG A 54 2.66 -11.04 -7.75
N LYS A 55 1.82 -10.74 -6.75
CA LYS A 55 1.57 -11.61 -5.57
C LYS A 55 2.78 -11.84 -4.66
N ARG A 56 3.85 -11.04 -4.81
CA ARG A 56 5.05 -11.07 -3.94
C ARG A 56 5.06 -9.96 -2.88
N GLY A 57 3.91 -9.34 -2.61
CA GLY A 57 3.83 -8.21 -1.68
C GLY A 57 4.44 -6.89 -2.18
N LEU A 58 4.96 -6.82 -3.42
CA LEU A 58 5.60 -5.60 -3.94
C LEU A 58 4.70 -4.35 -3.89
N ALA A 59 3.41 -4.52 -4.21
CA ALA A 59 2.46 -3.42 -4.17
C ALA A 59 2.26 -2.85 -2.76
N TYR A 60 2.28 -3.72 -1.75
CA TYR A 60 2.24 -3.34 -0.34
C TYR A 60 3.53 -2.62 0.06
N ALA A 61 4.67 -3.25 -0.15
CA ALA A 61 5.98 -2.74 0.25
C ALA A 61 6.31 -1.38 -0.40
N ALA A 62 6.06 -1.24 -1.71
CA ALA A 62 6.29 0.00 -2.42
C ALA A 62 5.37 1.13 -1.91
N THR A 63 4.14 0.83 -1.52
CA THR A 63 3.24 1.83 -0.93
C THR A 63 3.75 2.31 0.43
N ARG A 64 4.33 1.42 1.25
CA ARG A 64 4.97 1.83 2.52
C ARG A 64 6.21 2.69 2.30
N LEU A 65 7.07 2.31 1.36
CA LEU A 65 8.25 3.10 1.00
C LEU A 65 7.86 4.53 0.56
N MET A 66 6.86 4.65 -0.32
CA MET A 66 6.38 5.96 -0.77
C MET A 66 5.86 6.84 0.38
N ARG A 67 5.24 6.23 1.39
CA ARG A 67 4.77 6.97 2.57
C ARG A 67 5.91 7.45 3.44
N SER A 68 6.92 6.61 3.65
CA SER A 68 8.13 7.02 4.36
C SER A 68 8.77 8.23 3.67
N ILE A 69 8.89 8.20 2.34
CA ILE A 69 9.36 9.35 1.54
C ILE A 69 8.44 10.56 1.72
N SER A 70 7.14 10.37 1.63
CA SER A 70 6.15 11.45 1.79
C SER A 70 6.27 12.12 3.16
N LEU A 71 6.47 11.34 4.24
CA LEU A 71 6.68 11.88 5.58
C LEU A 71 7.99 12.64 5.70
N MET A 72 9.08 12.15 5.11
CA MET A 72 10.37 12.86 5.07
C MET A 72 10.24 14.22 4.35
N ASP A 73 9.38 14.30 3.34
CA ASP A 73 9.12 15.52 2.57
C ASP A 73 8.05 16.44 3.19
N ASN A 74 7.58 16.13 4.41
CA ASN A 74 6.52 16.85 5.11
C ASN A 74 5.21 16.94 4.32
N ILE A 75 4.86 15.88 3.61
CA ILE A 75 3.56 15.74 2.95
C ILE A 75 2.48 15.50 4.00
N ALA A 76 1.46 16.37 4.00
CA ALA A 76 0.32 16.28 4.91
C ALA A 76 -0.68 15.21 4.47
N TRP A 77 -0.80 14.95 3.17
CA TRP A 77 -1.76 13.98 2.62
C TRP A 77 -1.19 13.23 1.43
N THR A 78 -1.36 11.91 1.41
CA THR A 78 -1.20 11.13 0.18
C THR A 78 -2.56 10.85 -0.41
N VAL A 79 -2.71 11.14 -1.70
CA VAL A 79 -3.96 10.96 -2.44
C VAL A 79 -3.72 10.09 -3.66
N SER A 80 -4.75 9.36 -4.06
CA SER A 80 -4.73 8.50 -5.23
C SER A 80 -6.15 8.24 -5.69
N GLN A 81 -6.26 7.45 -6.75
CA GLN A 81 -7.52 6.94 -7.25
C GLN A 81 -7.51 5.42 -7.42
N THR A 82 -8.69 4.84 -7.46
CA THR A 82 -8.90 3.43 -7.80
C THR A 82 -10.19 3.26 -8.61
N SER A 83 -10.33 2.14 -9.30
CA SER A 83 -11.59 1.77 -9.93
C SER A 83 -12.52 1.05 -8.96
N ARG A 84 -13.82 0.95 -9.32
CA ARG A 84 -14.82 0.12 -8.62
C ARG A 84 -14.31 -1.31 -8.34
N ALA A 85 -13.58 -1.90 -9.28
CA ALA A 85 -13.03 -3.26 -9.13
C ALA A 85 -11.95 -3.36 -8.04
N GLY A 86 -11.23 -2.27 -7.78
CA GLY A 86 -10.28 -2.20 -6.66
C GLY A 86 -11.01 -2.06 -5.32
N VAL A 87 -12.04 -1.21 -5.28
CA VAL A 87 -12.88 -1.01 -4.08
C VAL A 87 -13.63 -2.27 -3.69
N SER A 88 -14.22 -2.99 -4.66
CA SER A 88 -14.94 -4.24 -4.40
C SER A 88 -14.07 -5.36 -3.82
N LYS A 89 -12.74 -5.21 -3.90
CA LYS A 89 -11.74 -6.12 -3.34
C LYS A 89 -11.04 -5.53 -2.11
N ASN A 90 -11.53 -4.40 -1.62
CA ASN A 90 -10.97 -3.62 -0.53
C ASN A 90 -9.47 -3.28 -0.66
N LEU A 91 -8.93 -3.30 -1.88
CA LEU A 91 -7.50 -3.07 -2.12
C LEU A 91 -6.98 -1.72 -1.61
N PRO A 92 -7.71 -0.60 -1.73
CA PRO A 92 -7.27 0.68 -1.19
C PRO A 92 -6.91 0.61 0.29
N ILE A 93 -7.75 -0.06 1.07
CA ILE A 93 -7.61 -0.12 2.52
C ILE A 93 -6.62 -1.21 2.89
N ASP A 94 -6.86 -2.46 2.46
CA ASP A 94 -6.12 -3.62 2.94
C ASP A 94 -4.71 -3.73 2.37
N VAL A 95 -4.51 -3.33 1.11
CA VAL A 95 -3.22 -3.48 0.42
C VAL A 95 -2.45 -2.18 0.38
N PHE A 96 -3.15 -1.07 0.15
CA PHE A 96 -2.52 0.23 -0.03
C PHE A 96 -2.62 1.11 1.21
N GLY A 97 -3.34 0.71 2.26
CA GLY A 97 -3.42 1.37 3.56
C GLY A 97 -4.14 2.71 3.56
N TYR A 98 -4.93 3.04 2.54
CA TYR A 98 -5.75 4.25 2.54
C TYR A 98 -6.83 4.14 3.61
N THR A 99 -7.08 5.22 4.32
CA THR A 99 -8.10 5.27 5.39
C THR A 99 -9.44 5.74 4.86
N TYR A 100 -9.43 6.51 3.78
CA TYR A 100 -10.63 6.99 3.11
C TYR A 100 -10.70 6.50 1.67
N CYS A 101 -11.90 6.13 1.24
CA CYS A 101 -12.22 5.73 -0.12
C CYS A 101 -13.63 6.18 -0.46
N GLU A 102 -13.79 7.10 -1.41
CA GLU A 102 -15.07 7.67 -1.80
C GLU A 102 -15.25 7.64 -3.32
N LEU A 103 -16.49 7.54 -3.80
CA LEU A 103 -16.80 7.66 -5.21
C LEU A 103 -16.62 9.13 -5.64
N ALA A 104 -15.77 9.38 -6.63
CA ALA A 104 -15.49 10.71 -7.15
C ALA A 104 -16.11 10.96 -8.53
N PHE A 105 -16.13 9.93 -9.39
CA PHE A 105 -16.69 10.02 -10.73
C PHE A 105 -17.51 8.78 -11.04
N THR A 106 -18.68 8.97 -11.64
CA THR A 106 -19.41 7.89 -12.30
C THR A 106 -19.23 7.98 -13.81
N ASN A 107 -19.18 6.83 -14.48
CA ASN A 107 -19.10 6.76 -15.94
C ASN A 107 -17.95 7.58 -16.58
N ALA A 108 -16.81 7.71 -15.88
CA ALA A 108 -15.66 8.43 -16.39
C ALA A 108 -15.10 7.73 -17.63
N ARG A 109 -14.94 8.49 -18.73
CA ARG A 109 -14.33 7.99 -19.96
C ARG A 109 -12.82 8.14 -19.88
N ILE A 110 -12.17 7.11 -19.34
CA ILE A 110 -10.71 7.05 -19.28
C ILE A 110 -10.18 6.39 -20.58
N PRO A 111 -9.25 7.01 -21.32
CA PRO A 111 -8.87 6.56 -22.67
C PRO A 111 -8.42 5.09 -22.80
N PHE A 112 -7.82 4.54 -21.74
CA PHE A 112 -7.33 3.15 -21.72
C PHE A 112 -8.30 2.14 -21.11
N ALA A 113 -9.43 2.59 -20.54
CA ALA A 113 -10.39 1.69 -19.92
C ALA A 113 -11.27 0.97 -20.94
N GLY A 114 -11.37 1.47 -22.19
CA GLY A 114 -12.22 0.92 -23.26
C GLY A 114 -13.73 1.00 -22.98
N LYS A 115 -14.12 1.40 -21.77
CA LYS A 115 -15.50 1.58 -21.30
C LYS A 115 -15.54 2.67 -20.22
N PRO A 116 -16.71 3.28 -19.97
CA PRO A 116 -16.90 4.14 -18.81
C PRO A 116 -16.58 3.39 -17.52
N VAL A 117 -15.89 4.05 -16.59
CA VAL A 117 -15.52 3.47 -15.29
C VAL A 117 -15.86 4.42 -14.16
N ASP A 118 -16.23 3.84 -13.03
CA ASP A 118 -16.35 4.60 -11.79
C ASP A 118 -14.98 4.72 -11.13
N VAL A 119 -14.64 5.95 -10.76
CA VAL A 119 -13.37 6.32 -10.17
C VAL A 119 -13.62 6.76 -8.75
N TYR A 120 -12.85 6.17 -7.85
CA TYR A 120 -12.90 6.45 -6.43
C TYR A 120 -11.65 7.21 -6.03
N PHE A 121 -11.83 8.23 -5.21
CA PHE A 121 -10.75 8.97 -4.59
C PHE A 121 -10.36 8.30 -3.27
N VAL A 122 -9.07 8.14 -3.04
CA VAL A 122 -8.56 7.49 -1.84
C VAL A 122 -7.50 8.36 -1.19
N THR A 123 -7.58 8.52 0.13
CA THR A 123 -6.71 9.46 0.87
C THR A 123 -6.25 8.88 2.20
N VAL A 124 -5.09 9.37 2.64
CA VAL A 124 -4.48 9.08 3.94
C VAL A 124 -3.67 10.28 4.39
N SER A 125 -3.86 10.71 5.62
CA SER A 125 -3.16 11.83 6.23
C SER A 125 -1.75 11.44 6.70
N GLY A 126 -0.90 12.44 6.94
CA GLY A 126 0.43 12.26 7.52
C GLY A 126 0.41 11.52 8.85
N ALA A 127 -0.52 11.86 9.73
CA ALA A 127 -0.68 11.20 11.03
C ALA A 127 -1.02 9.71 10.87
N GLU A 128 -1.96 9.38 9.97
CA GLU A 128 -2.33 7.99 9.69
C GLU A 128 -1.19 7.22 8.99
N MET A 129 -0.44 7.86 8.10
CA MET A 129 0.75 7.27 7.49
C MET A 129 1.79 6.90 8.56
N ALA A 130 2.07 7.83 9.48
CA ALA A 130 3.03 7.62 10.56
C ALA A 130 2.58 6.49 11.51
N ALA A 131 1.30 6.47 11.89
CA ALA A 131 0.73 5.41 12.73
C ALA A 131 0.85 4.04 12.08
N GLN A 132 0.54 3.93 10.78
CA GLN A 132 0.65 2.67 10.05
C GLN A 132 2.11 2.19 9.93
N LEU A 133 3.06 3.09 9.65
CA LEU A 133 4.48 2.72 9.60
C LEU A 133 5.04 2.29 10.96
N SER A 134 4.60 2.94 12.04
CA SER A 134 4.93 2.49 13.40
C SER A 134 4.42 1.07 13.65
N GLY A 135 3.16 0.80 13.31
CA GLY A 135 2.57 -0.54 13.43
C GLY A 135 3.29 -1.59 12.60
N ASP A 136 3.71 -1.26 11.37
CA ASP A 136 4.50 -2.16 10.51
C ASP A 136 5.85 -2.49 11.13
N ILE A 137 6.55 -1.51 11.71
CA ILE A 137 7.83 -1.71 12.38
C ILE A 137 7.67 -2.61 13.60
N ASP A 138 6.65 -2.38 14.41
CA ASP A 138 6.39 -3.20 15.61
C ASP A 138 6.03 -4.64 15.24
N TRP A 139 5.21 -4.82 14.19
CA TRP A 139 4.91 -6.15 13.66
C TRP A 139 6.17 -6.87 13.15
N LEU A 140 7.04 -6.17 12.40
CA LEU A 140 8.31 -6.74 11.92
C LEU A 140 9.21 -7.16 13.09
N ARG A 141 9.34 -6.33 14.13
CA ARG A 141 10.12 -6.65 15.34
C ARG A 141 9.59 -7.91 16.03
N MET A 142 8.27 -7.98 16.22
CA MET A 142 7.63 -9.15 16.81
C MET A 142 7.89 -10.41 15.98
N ARG A 143 7.77 -10.31 14.65
CA ARG A 143 8.01 -11.44 13.75
C ARG A 143 9.47 -11.92 13.79
N CYS A 144 10.43 -11.00 13.73
CA CYS A 144 11.85 -11.34 13.85
C CYS A 144 12.17 -12.04 15.18
N ASN A 145 11.61 -11.56 16.29
CA ASN A 145 11.79 -12.20 17.60
C ASN A 145 11.22 -13.62 17.64
N GLN A 146 10.05 -13.84 17.03
CA GLN A 146 9.47 -15.17 16.94
C GLN A 146 10.31 -16.12 16.08
N ASP A 147 10.78 -15.64 14.93
CA ASP A 147 11.59 -16.46 14.01
C ASP A 147 12.94 -16.82 14.66
N LEU A 148 13.59 -15.88 15.35
CA LEU A 148 14.80 -16.16 16.15
C LEU A 148 14.54 -17.18 17.27
N SER A 149 13.40 -17.07 17.95
CA SER A 149 13.00 -18.02 19.00
C SER A 149 12.78 -19.43 18.43
N ASN A 150 12.15 -19.54 17.25
CA ASN A 150 11.94 -20.80 16.55
C ASN A 150 13.27 -21.43 16.12
N ILE A 151 14.20 -20.65 15.58
CA ILE A 151 15.54 -21.11 15.20
C ILE A 151 16.29 -21.62 16.44
N ALA A 152 16.28 -20.87 17.54
CA ALA A 152 16.92 -21.29 18.79
C ALA A 152 16.28 -22.56 19.39
N ALA A 153 14.96 -22.73 19.25
CA ALA A 153 14.26 -23.95 19.67
C ALA A 153 14.66 -25.14 18.79
N ALA A 154 14.70 -24.97 17.47
CA ALA A 154 15.12 -26.01 16.53
C ALA A 154 16.57 -26.45 16.78
N TRP A 155 17.48 -25.49 17.00
CA TRP A 155 18.89 -25.78 17.30
C TRP A 155 19.06 -26.56 18.62
N ARG A 156 18.34 -26.16 19.68
CA ARG A 156 18.34 -26.90 20.96
C ARG A 156 17.69 -28.29 20.85
N GLY A 157 16.74 -28.46 19.94
CA GLY A 157 16.16 -29.77 19.62
C GLY A 157 17.17 -30.68 18.92
N ALA A 158 17.88 -30.15 17.92
CA ALA A 158 18.94 -30.86 17.21
C ALA A 158 20.09 -31.29 18.15
N GLN A 159 20.57 -30.39 19.02
CA GLN A 159 21.61 -30.74 19.99
C GLN A 159 21.17 -31.84 20.97
N ARG A 160 19.91 -31.82 21.41
CA ARG A 160 19.37 -32.87 22.29
C ARG A 160 19.22 -34.21 21.57
N HIS A 161 18.90 -34.20 20.28
CA HIS A 161 18.87 -35.40 19.46
C HIS A 161 20.28 -35.97 19.27
N ASP A 162 21.28 -35.14 19.02
CA ASP A 162 22.68 -35.59 18.87
C ASP A 162 23.26 -36.13 20.19
N GLN A 163 22.90 -35.55 21.34
CA GLN A 163 23.30 -36.07 22.66
C GLN A 163 22.58 -37.39 23.03
N ALA A 164 21.37 -37.63 22.53
CA ALA A 164 20.65 -38.89 22.73
C ALA A 164 21.18 -40.04 21.85
N VAL A 165 21.98 -39.72 20.82
CA VAL A 165 22.59 -40.65 19.87
C VAL A 165 24.08 -40.90 20.20
N GLU A 166 24.53 -40.62 21.43
CA GLU A 166 25.83 -41.15 21.88
C GLU A 166 25.79 -42.70 21.88
N PRO A 167 26.82 -43.36 21.33
CA PRO A 167 26.76 -44.79 21.06
C PRO A 167 26.72 -45.56 22.37
N THR A 168 25.66 -46.35 22.56
CA THR A 168 25.61 -47.47 23.50
C THR A 168 26.88 -48.31 23.27
N ARG A 169 27.90 -48.10 24.10
CA ARG A 169 29.12 -48.90 24.07
C ARG A 169 28.70 -50.34 24.32
N LEU A 170 28.81 -51.18 23.30
CA LEU A 170 28.70 -52.62 23.41
C LEU A 170 29.73 -53.08 24.44
N THR A 171 29.28 -53.36 25.67
CA THR A 171 30.04 -54.17 26.63
C THR A 171 30.17 -55.56 26.03
N THR A 172 31.30 -55.83 25.40
CA THR A 172 31.72 -57.19 25.06
C THR A 172 32.08 -57.88 26.37
N VAL A 173 31.22 -58.79 26.81
CA VAL A 173 31.50 -59.69 27.93
C VAL A 173 32.46 -60.75 27.41
N ALA A 174 33.65 -60.82 28.00
CA ALA A 174 34.65 -61.85 27.77
C ALA A 174 34.35 -63.09 28.64
#